data_AF-A0A8J8AKH5-F1
#
_entry.id   AF-A0A8J8AKH5-F1
#
_cell.length_a   1.000
_cell.length_b   1.000
_cell.length_c   1.000
_cell.angle_alpha   90.00
_cell.angle_beta   90.00
_cell.angle_gamma   90.00
#
_symmetry.space_group_name_H-M   'P 1'
#
loop_
_entity.id
_entity.type
_entity.pdbx_description
1 polymer ?
#
loop_
_entity_poly.entity_id
_entity_poly.type
_entity_poly.pdbx_seq_one_letter_code
_entity_poly.pdbx_strand_id
1 'polypeptide(L)' 'MKKIIIAVTCSLMFAVAFAQKEKMKVTDLLNVKTISNVVLNNDGSKAAFTVTTIEPDNDNKGDYKYVNNIWLVAT' A
#
# COMPACT_ATOMS: atom_id res chain seq x y z
N MET A 1 5.73 17.20 34.97
CA MET A 1 6.30 16.93 33.64
C MET A 1 5.75 15.64 33.00
N LYS A 2 5.82 14.47 33.66
CA LYS A 2 5.27 13.20 33.12
C LYS A 2 3.79 13.26 32.67
N LYS A 3 2.92 13.93 33.44
CA LYS A 3 1.49 14.09 33.10
C LYS A 3 1.24 14.90 31.83
N ILE A 4 2.09 15.90 31.56
CA ILE A 4 2.01 16.76 30.36
C ILE A 4 2.48 15.94 29.14
N ILE A 5 3.55 15.17 29.29
CA ILE A 5 4.07 14.29 28.22
C ILE A 5 3.02 13.25 27.80
N ILE A 6 2.33 12.63 28.77
CA ILE A 6 1.25 11.68 28.51
C ILE A 6 0.08 12.35 27.79
N ALA A 7 -0.34 13.54 28.24
CA ALA A 7 -1.44 14.28 27.60
C ALA A 7 -1.12 14.68 26.15
N VAL A 8 0.11 15.12 25.89
CA VAL A 8 0.57 15.46 24.53
C VAL A 8 0.62 14.22 23.63
N THR A 9 1.13 13.11 24.16
CA THR A 9 1.23 11.85 23.40
C THR A 9 -0.15 11.27 23.07
N CYS A 10 -1.10 11.30 24.01
CA CYS A 10 -2.48 10.90 23.76
C CYS A 10 -3.17 11.80 22.72
N SER A 11 -2.92 13.12 22.76
CA SER A 11 -3.51 14.06 21.79
C SER A 11 -3.07 13.79 20.35
N LEU A 12 -1.79 13.46 20.14
CA LEU A 12 -1.29 13.09 18.81
C LEU A 12 -1.93 11.79 18.27
N MET A 13 -2.24 10.82 19.14
CA MET A 13 -2.89 9.57 18.72
C MET A 13 -4.35 9.77 18.28
N PHE A 14 -5.07 10.74 18.86
CA PHE A 14 -6.44 11.04 18.42
C PHE A 14 -6.50 11.73 17.05
N ALA A 15 -5.48 12.50 16.68
CA ALA A 15 -5.43 13.19 15.39
C ALA A 15 -5.34 12.21 14.20
N VAL A 16 -4.73 11.04 14.38
CA VAL A 16 -4.60 10.01 13.32
C VAL A 16 -5.84 9.11 13.18
N ALA A 17 -6.74 9.11 14.16
CA ALA A 17 -7.92 8.23 14.16
C ALA A 17 -9.03 8.66 13.16
N PHE A 18 -8.98 9.89 12.65
CA PHE A 18 -9.98 10.45 11.73
C PHE A 18 -9.52 10.50 10.26
N ALA A 19 -8.52 9.70 9.88
CA ALA A 19 -7.92 9.76 8.54
C ALA A 19 -8.90 9.40 7.40
N GLN A 20 -9.93 8.57 7.67
CA GLN A 20 -10.86 8.11 6.63
C GLN A 20 -12.15 8.95 6.61
N LYS A 21 -12.26 9.87 5.63
CA LYS A 21 -13.43 10.73 5.43
C LYS A 21 -14.62 10.03 4.74
N GLU A 22 -14.36 9.04 3.88
CA GLU A 22 -15.39 8.33 3.10
C GLU A 22 -15.34 6.82 3.34
N LYS A 23 -16.51 6.16 3.22
CA LYS A 23 -16.58 4.69 3.21
C LYS A 23 -15.82 4.16 1.99
N MET A 24 -15.08 3.06 2.18
CA MET A 24 -14.37 2.38 1.10
C MET A 24 -15.36 1.91 0.03
N LYS A 25 -15.08 2.26 -1.23
CA LYS A 25 -15.82 1.81 -2.41
C LYS A 25 -15.15 0.54 -2.96
N VAL A 26 -15.92 -0.31 -3.65
CA VAL A 26 -15.35 -1.51 -4.31
C VAL A 26 -14.28 -1.13 -5.34
N THR A 27 -14.45 0.01 -6.01
CA THR A 27 -13.45 0.55 -6.95
C THR A 27 -12.14 0.94 -6.29
N ASP A 28 -12.13 1.18 -4.97
CA ASP A 28 -10.90 1.51 -4.26
C ASP A 28 -9.95 0.30 -4.19
N LEU A 29 -10.48 -0.92 -4.33
CA LEU A 29 -9.68 -2.15 -4.39
C LEU A 29 -8.71 -2.15 -5.58
N LEU A 30 -9.02 -1.44 -6.66
CA LEU A 30 -8.14 -1.30 -7.83
C LEU A 30 -6.84 -0.54 -7.50
N ASN A 31 -6.82 0.20 -6.38
CA ASN A 31 -5.62 0.89 -5.90
C ASN A 31 -4.74 0.00 -5.01
N VAL A 32 -5.21 -1.17 -4.60
CA VAL A 32 -4.43 -2.09 -3.76
C VAL A 32 -3.27 -2.66 -4.57
N LYS A 33 -2.05 -2.54 -4.03
CA LYS A 33 -0.83 -3.10 -4.57
C LYS A 33 -0.12 -3.90 -3.49
N THR A 34 0.13 -5.17 -3.75
CA THR A 34 0.85 -6.04 -2.81
C THR A 34 2.23 -6.34 -3.35
N ILE A 35 3.26 -5.97 -2.58
CA ILE A 35 4.66 -6.22 -2.93
C ILE A 35 5.11 -7.55 -2.32
N SER A 36 5.81 -8.37 -3.10
CA SER A 36 6.41 -9.63 -2.66
C SER A 36 7.74 -9.90 -3.38
N ASN A 37 8.51 -10.88 -2.90
CA ASN A 37 9.76 -11.35 -3.53
C ASN A 37 10.76 -10.23 -3.83
N VAL A 38 11.05 -9.39 -2.84
CA VAL A 38 12.03 -8.30 -2.99
C VAL A 38 13.44 -8.87 -3.01
N VAL A 39 14.22 -8.52 -4.03
CA VAL A 39 15.63 -8.87 -4.16
C VAL A 39 16.45 -7.63 -4.51
N LEU A 40 17.70 -7.59 -4.06
CA LEU A 40 18.66 -6.53 -4.36
C LEU A 40 19.77 -7.06 -5.26
N ASN A 41 20.36 -6.19 -6.08
CA ASN A 41 21.65 -6.49 -6.71
C ASN A 41 22.79 -6.48 -5.68
N ASN A 42 23.96 -7.00 -6.08
CA ASN A 42 25.09 -7.23 -5.18
C ASN A 42 25.59 -5.95 -4.47
N ASP A 43 25.52 -4.81 -5.16
CA ASP A 43 25.89 -3.49 -4.66
C ASP A 43 24.72 -2.72 -4.02
N GLY A 44 23.52 -3.27 -4.03
CA GLY A 44 22.32 -2.67 -3.42
C GLY A 44 21.80 -1.41 -4.10
N SER A 45 22.28 -1.07 -5.30
CA SER A 45 21.84 0.09 -6.09
C SER A 45 20.53 -0.11 -6.85
N LYS A 46 20.04 -1.36 -6.93
CA LYS A 46 18.79 -1.72 -7.61
C LYS A 46 18.03 -2.78 -6.83
N ALA A 47 16.71 -2.67 -6.85
CA ALA A 47 15.80 -3.68 -6.31
C ALA A 47 14.84 -4.18 -7.40
N ALA A 48 14.62 -5.49 -7.43
CA ALA A 48 13.53 -6.10 -8.20
C ALA A 48 12.51 -6.71 -7.24
N PHE A 49 11.22 -6.61 -7.57
CA PHE A 49 10.14 -7.17 -6.76
C PHE A 49 8.91 -7.47 -7.59
N THR A 50 8.05 -8.35 -7.06
CA THR A 50 6.75 -8.66 -7.66
C THR A 50 5.68 -7.73 -7.06
N VAL A 51 4.84 -7.14 -7.90
CA VAL A 51 3.68 -6.35 -7.53
C VAL A 51 2.42 -7.03 -8.04
N THR A 52 1.56 -7.45 -7.12
CA THR A 52 0.22 -7.96 -7.45
C THR A 52 -0.78 -6.79 -7.47
N THR A 53 -1.51 -6.65 -8.58
CA THR A 53 -2.56 -5.64 -8.82
C THR A 53 -3.90 -6.31 -9.13
N ILE A 54 -4.99 -5.57 -8.96
CA ILE A 54 -6.34 -5.97 -9.41
C ILE A 54 -6.66 -5.14 -10.65
N GLU A 55 -6.91 -5.81 -11.77
CA GLU A 55 -7.13 -5.16 -13.08
C GLU A 55 -8.42 -5.67 -13.73
N PRO A 56 -9.12 -4.85 -14.53
CA PRO A 56 -10.30 -5.30 -15.29
C PRO A 56 -9.96 -6.45 -16.23
N ASP A 57 -10.84 -7.45 -16.31
CA ASP A 57 -10.68 -8.51 -17.28
C ASP A 57 -11.21 -8.08 -18.66
N ASN A 58 -10.31 -7.87 -19.61
CA ASN A 58 -10.67 -7.42 -20.96
C ASN A 58 -11.50 -8.47 -21.72
N ASP A 59 -11.39 -9.75 -21.34
CA ASP A 59 -12.12 -10.85 -21.95
C ASP A 59 -13.52 -11.03 -21.35
N ASN A 60 -13.71 -10.63 -20.08
CA ASN A 60 -14.96 -10.79 -19.32
C ASN A 60 -15.41 -9.46 -18.71
N LYS A 61 -16.28 -8.74 -19.43
CA LYS A 61 -16.75 -7.42 -19.02
C LYS A 61 -17.47 -7.47 -17.66
N GLY A 62 -16.93 -6.76 -16.67
CA GLY A 62 -17.47 -6.68 -15.31
C GLY A 62 -16.66 -7.46 -14.28
N ASP A 63 -15.78 -8.35 -14.76
CA ASP A 63 -14.89 -9.13 -13.91
C ASP A 63 -13.53 -8.45 -13.76
N TYR A 64 -12.82 -8.88 -12.71
CA TYR A 64 -11.49 -8.38 -12.36
C TYR A 64 -10.58 -9.56 -12.04
N LYS A 65 -9.30 -9.42 -12.37
CA LYS A 65 -8.28 -10.45 -12.13
C LYS A 65 -7.07 -9.91 -11.40
N TYR A 66 -6.40 -10.80 -10.68
CA TYR A 66 -5.11 -10.52 -10.08
C TYR A 66 -4.01 -10.66 -11.13
N VAL A 67 -3.18 -9.63 -11.27
CA VAL A 67 -2.06 -9.59 -12.20
C VAL A 67 -0.76 -9.42 -11.43
N ASN A 68 0.22 -10.27 -11.72
CA ASN A 68 1.55 -10.18 -11.13
C ASN A 68 2.51 -9.48 -12.11
N ASN A 69 3.08 -8.37 -11.67
CA ASN A 69 4.04 -7.59 -12.44
C ASN A 69 5.41 -7.63 -11.77
N ILE A 70 6.49 -7.72 -12.54
CA ILE A 70 7.86 -7.59 -12.01
C ILE A 70 8.29 -6.14 -12.21
N TRP A 71 8.73 -5.50 -11.13
CA TRP A 71 9.17 -4.10 -11.10
C TRP A 71 10.66 -4.06 -10.78
N LEU A 72 11.38 -3.15 -11.42
CA LEU A 72 12.80 -2.86 -11.17
C LEU A 72 12.93 -1.37 -10.84
N VAL A 73 13.57 -1.05 -9.72
CA VAL A 73 13.79 0.33 -9.28
C VAL A 73 15.26 0.53 -8.90
N ALA A 74 15.74 1.77 -9.04
CA ALA A 74 16.97 2.19 -8.37
C ALA A 74 16.66 2.49 -6.90
N THR A 75 17.57 2.12 -6.00
CA THR A 75 17.45 2.29 -4.54
C THR A 75 18.25 3.47 -4.01
#